data_AF-Q06255-F1
#
_entry.id   AF-Q06255-F1
#
_cell.length_a   1.000
_cell.length_b   1.000
_cell.length_c   1.000
_cell.angle_alpha   90.00
_cell.angle_beta   90.00
_cell.angle_gamma   90.00
#
_symmetry.space_group_name_H-M   'P 1'
#
loop_
_entity.id
_entity.type
_entity.pdbx_description
1 polymer ?
#
loop_
_entity_poly.entity_id
_entity_poly.type
_entity_poly.pdbx_seq_one_letter_code
_entity_poly.pdbx_strand_id
1 'polypeptide(L)'
;ILYEQPSYRGHQYYLWKGEYPDFQRWMGFNDSIRSCRMSPYHQGQYKMRIYERGDFQGQNMEFFEDCPNTYDRFRFRDIHSCNVFDGNWMFYEEPNYRGRQYYLRPGEYRRYSDWGASSARIGSFRRVHHLV
;
A
#
# COMPACT_ATOMS: atom_id res chain seq x y z
N ILE A 1 0.62 -10.34 4.93
CA ILE A 1 0.36 -9.97 3.53
C ILE A 1 0.33 -11.23 2.69
N LEU A 2 -0.76 -11.48 1.98
CA LEU A 2 -0.92 -12.62 1.07
C LEU A 2 -0.63 -12.17 -0.36
N TYR A 3 -0.12 -13.09 -1.19
CA TYR A 3 0.23 -12.85 -2.59
C TYR A 3 -0.31 -13.96 -3.47
N GLU A 4 -0.89 -13.58 -4.61
CA GLU A 4 -1.52 -14.49 -5.56
C GLU A 4 -0.52 -15.46 -6.24
N GLN A 5 0.72 -15.00 -6.44
CA GLN A 5 1.76 -15.75 -7.13
C GLN A 5 2.94 -16.11 -6.20
N PRO A 6 3.79 -17.08 -6.58
CA PRO A 6 5.02 -17.37 -5.86
C PRO A 6 5.95 -16.15 -5.80
N SER A 7 6.87 -16.16 -4.83
CA SER A 7 7.93 -15.14 -4.71
C SER A 7 7.41 -13.70 -4.53
N TYR A 8 6.31 -13.52 -3.79
CA TYR A 8 5.71 -12.23 -3.44
C TYR A 8 5.25 -11.41 -4.66
N ARG A 9 4.66 -12.08 -5.66
CA ARG A 9 4.17 -11.47 -6.89
C ARG A 9 2.65 -11.57 -7.03
N GLY A 10 2.11 -10.89 -8.05
CA GLY A 10 0.67 -10.86 -8.34
C GLY A 10 -0.09 -9.93 -7.40
N HIS A 11 -1.41 -10.11 -7.33
CA HIS A 11 -2.24 -9.32 -6.43
C HIS A 11 -1.85 -9.56 -4.97
N GLN A 12 -1.90 -8.49 -4.19
CA GLN A 12 -1.49 -8.45 -2.79
C GLN A 12 -2.70 -8.16 -1.91
N TYR A 13 -2.76 -8.82 -0.75
CA TYR A 13 -3.87 -8.67 0.17
C TYR A 13 -3.36 -8.45 1.60
N TYR A 14 -3.78 -7.33 2.19
CA TYR A 14 -3.50 -7.00 3.58
C TYR A 14 -4.60 -7.51 4.50
N LEU A 15 -4.28 -8.53 5.29
CA LEU A 15 -5.13 -9.06 6.35
C LEU A 15 -4.73 -8.46 7.69
N TRP A 16 -5.73 -8.18 8.52
CA TRP A 16 -5.59 -7.90 9.95
C TRP A 16 -5.98 -9.14 10.76
N LYS A 17 -5.81 -9.12 12.08
CA LYS A 17 -6.20 -10.25 12.92
C LYS A 17 -7.71 -10.45 12.85
N GLY A 18 -8.13 -11.63 12.47
CA GLY A 18 -9.54 -11.98 12.36
C GLY A 18 -9.73 -13.28 11.60
N GLU A 19 -10.99 -13.66 11.43
CA GLU A 19 -11.39 -14.82 10.66
C GLU A 19 -11.80 -14.40 9.25
N TYR A 20 -11.35 -15.17 8.26
CA TYR A 20 -11.63 -14.92 6.85
C TYR A 20 -12.17 -16.22 6.22
N PRO A 21 -13.48 -16.50 6.37
CA PRO A 21 -14.08 -17.74 5.88
C PRO A 21 -14.08 -17.88 4.35
N ASP A 22 -13.93 -16.76 3.63
CA ASP A 22 -13.95 -16.71 2.17
C ASP A 22 -13.00 -15.61 1.65
N PHE A 23 -12.62 -15.70 0.37
CA PHE A 23 -11.62 -14.80 -0.21
C PHE A 23 -12.14 -13.38 -0.38
N GLN A 24 -13.45 -13.19 -0.51
CA GLN A 24 -14.06 -11.87 -0.60
C GLN A 24 -13.84 -11.06 0.69
N ARG A 25 -13.75 -11.72 1.86
CA ARG A 25 -13.45 -11.06 3.15
C ARG A 25 -12.07 -10.42 3.21
N TRP A 26 -11.08 -10.92 2.48
CA TRP A 26 -9.76 -10.25 2.36
C TRP A 26 -9.62 -9.42 1.08
N MET A 27 -10.74 -9.14 0.39
CA MET A 27 -10.78 -8.43 -0.89
C MET A 27 -10.04 -9.17 -2.02
N GLY A 28 -10.04 -10.51 -1.98
CA GLY A 28 -9.51 -11.36 -3.03
C GLY A 28 -10.30 -11.24 -4.34
N PHE A 29 -9.60 -11.21 -5.48
CA PHE A 29 -10.25 -11.36 -6.80
C PHE A 29 -10.52 -12.83 -7.14
N ASN A 30 -9.78 -13.73 -6.50
CA ASN A 30 -9.91 -15.18 -6.54
C ASN A 30 -9.34 -15.76 -5.22
N ASP A 31 -9.32 -17.08 -5.12
CA ASP A 31 -8.82 -17.84 -3.97
C ASP A 31 -7.33 -18.26 -4.09
N SER A 32 -6.64 -17.87 -5.16
CA SER A 32 -5.24 -18.24 -5.37
C SER A 32 -4.33 -17.46 -4.43
N ILE A 33 -3.73 -18.15 -3.47
CA ILE A 33 -2.65 -17.63 -2.62
C ILE A 33 -1.44 -18.56 -2.73
N ARG A 34 -0.31 -18.04 -3.19
CA ARG A 34 0.90 -18.85 -3.48
C ARG A 34 2.16 -18.38 -2.77
N SER A 35 2.11 -17.23 -2.10
CA SER A 35 3.14 -16.86 -1.13
C SER A 35 2.57 -15.89 -0.09
N CYS A 36 3.24 -15.78 1.06
CA CYS A 36 2.84 -14.88 2.13
C CYS A 36 4.06 -14.27 2.82
N ARG A 37 3.87 -13.08 3.39
CA ARG A 37 4.87 -12.39 4.19
C ARG A 37 4.22 -11.88 5.48
N MET A 38 4.82 -12.18 6.62
CA MET A 38 4.45 -11.53 7.89
C MET A 38 4.93 -10.08 7.87
N SER A 39 4.07 -9.13 8.28
CA SER A 39 4.53 -7.77 8.50
C SER A 39 5.42 -7.76 9.75
N PRO A 40 6.62 -7.17 9.68
CA PRO A 40 7.48 -7.07 10.86
C PRO A 40 6.78 -6.21 11.91
N TYR A 41 7.01 -6.55 13.17
CA TYR A 41 6.58 -5.73 14.28
C TYR A 41 7.27 -4.37 14.21
N HIS A 42 6.50 -3.29 14.35
CA HIS A 42 6.98 -1.92 14.29
C HIS A 42 6.54 -1.15 15.53
N GLN A 43 7.50 -0.67 16.31
CA GLN A 43 7.29 0.18 17.50
C GLN A 43 7.57 1.67 17.23
N GLY A 44 8.05 2.01 16.03
CA GLY A 44 8.41 3.37 15.67
C GLY A 44 7.23 4.21 15.18
N GLN A 45 7.57 5.41 14.69
CA GLN A 45 6.60 6.24 13.99
C GLN A 45 6.35 5.67 12.59
N TYR A 46 5.21 6.03 12.01
CA TYR A 46 4.99 5.80 10.59
C TYR A 46 5.29 7.11 9.87
N LYS A 47 6.12 7.06 8.83
CA LYS A 47 6.42 8.25 8.03
C LYS A 47 6.61 7.90 6.57
N MET A 48 5.84 8.56 5.72
CA MET A 48 5.93 8.47 4.27
C MET A 48 5.79 9.86 3.65
N ARG A 49 6.42 10.08 2.50
CA ARG A 49 6.17 11.24 1.65
C ARG A 49 5.77 10.78 0.26
N ILE A 50 4.70 11.37 -0.27
CA ILE A 50 4.19 11.09 -1.62
C ILE A 50 4.44 12.29 -2.53
N TYR A 51 4.52 12.05 -3.83
CA TYR A 51 4.88 13.06 -4.82
C TYR A 51 3.97 13.00 -6.05
N GLU A 52 3.63 14.19 -6.55
CA GLU A 52 2.85 14.40 -7.78
C GLU A 52 3.56 13.80 -9.00
N ARG A 53 4.90 13.86 -9.05
CA ARG A 53 5.67 13.41 -10.22
C ARG A 53 6.64 12.29 -9.88
N GLY A 54 7.17 11.64 -10.92
CA GLY A 54 8.24 10.65 -10.79
C GLY A 54 9.52 11.28 -10.24
N ASP A 55 10.44 10.42 -9.80
CA ASP A 55 11.78 10.81 -9.33
C ASP A 55 11.76 11.90 -8.24
N PHE A 56 10.78 11.82 -7.34
CA PHE A 56 10.60 12.71 -6.19
C PHE A 56 10.43 14.19 -6.56
N GLN A 57 9.86 14.45 -7.74
CA GLN A 57 9.62 15.80 -8.26
C GLN A 57 8.18 16.27 -8.03
N GLY A 58 7.96 17.56 -8.26
CA GLY A 58 6.63 18.20 -8.19
C GLY A 58 6.17 18.47 -6.75
N GLN A 59 4.86 18.69 -6.58
CA GLN A 59 4.28 18.84 -5.25
C GLN A 59 4.43 17.55 -4.44
N ASN A 60 4.60 17.69 -3.13
CA ASN A 60 4.76 16.56 -2.22
C ASN A 60 4.09 16.83 -0.88
N MET A 61 3.79 15.77 -0.13
CA MET A 61 3.19 15.85 1.19
C MET A 61 3.63 14.67 2.06
N GLU A 62 3.94 14.94 3.34
CA GLU A 62 4.25 13.91 4.33
C GLU A 62 2.98 13.41 5.03
N PHE A 63 2.96 12.11 5.34
CA PHE A 63 1.89 11.43 6.05
C PHE A 63 2.45 10.57 7.17
N PHE A 64 1.74 10.59 8.31
CA PHE A 64 2.06 9.84 9.53
C PHE A 64 0.90 8.95 9.98
N GLU A 65 -0.25 9.08 9.31
CA GLU A 65 -1.52 8.46 9.64
C GLU A 65 -2.17 7.87 8.38
N ASP A 66 -3.23 7.09 8.57
CA ASP A 66 -4.00 6.50 7.49
C ASP A 66 -4.73 7.59 6.70
N CYS A 67 -4.84 7.43 5.39
CA CYS A 67 -5.51 8.36 4.49
C CYS A 67 -6.60 7.61 3.70
N PRO A 68 -7.88 7.74 4.06
CA PRO A 68 -8.97 7.07 3.36
C PRO A 68 -9.28 7.69 1.99
N ASN A 69 -8.83 8.91 1.73
CA ASN A 69 -8.98 9.57 0.44
C ASN A 69 -7.80 10.51 0.17
N THR A 70 -6.91 10.10 -0.73
CA THR A 70 -5.72 10.87 -1.10
C THR A 70 -6.08 12.24 -1.67
N TYR A 71 -7.15 12.33 -2.47
CA TYR A 71 -7.52 13.57 -3.15
C TYR A 71 -7.97 14.65 -2.17
N ASP A 72 -8.57 14.29 -1.04
CA ASP A 72 -9.03 15.26 -0.04
C ASP A 72 -7.86 15.95 0.68
N ARG A 73 -6.74 15.24 0.84
CA ARG A 73 -5.55 15.73 1.56
C ARG A 73 -4.50 16.30 0.61
N PHE A 74 -4.18 15.59 -0.46
CA PHE A 74 -3.09 15.90 -1.38
C PHE A 74 -3.54 16.63 -2.65
N ARG A 75 -4.85 16.64 -2.97
CA ARG A 75 -5.44 17.30 -4.17
C ARG A 75 -5.01 16.75 -5.53
N PHE A 76 -4.22 15.68 -5.55
CA PHE A 76 -3.91 14.90 -6.75
C PHE A 76 -4.55 13.51 -6.67
N ARG A 77 -4.96 12.97 -7.81
CA ARG A 77 -5.50 11.60 -7.92
C ARG A 77 -4.40 10.56 -8.13
N ASP A 78 -3.26 11.00 -8.65
CA ASP A 78 -2.13 10.17 -9.02
C ASP A 78 -0.93 10.48 -8.14
N ILE A 79 -0.27 9.41 -7.68
CA ILE A 79 1.00 9.44 -6.95
C ILE A 79 2.02 8.74 -7.84
N HIS A 80 3.01 9.50 -8.30
CA HIS A 80 3.99 8.97 -9.24
C HIS A 80 5.26 8.47 -8.57
N SER A 81 5.64 9.01 -7.41
CA SER A 81 6.74 8.50 -6.61
C SER A 81 6.47 8.67 -5.11
N CYS A 82 7.15 7.89 -4.28
CA CYS A 82 7.06 8.02 -2.83
C CYS A 82 8.35 7.59 -2.12
N ASN A 83 8.57 8.14 -0.93
CA ASN A 83 9.63 7.71 -0.03
C ASN A 83 9.01 7.26 1.29
N VAL A 84 9.21 5.99 1.65
CA VAL A 84 8.77 5.44 2.93
C VAL A 84 9.96 5.50 3.87
N PHE A 85 9.93 6.46 4.79
CA PHE A 85 11.01 6.68 5.74
C PHE A 85 10.95 5.67 6.89
N ASP A 86 9.74 5.42 7.41
CA ASP A 86 9.57 4.51 8.54
C ASP A 86 8.17 3.86 8.55
N GLY A 87 8.12 2.67 9.14
CA GLY A 87 6.96 1.78 9.12
C GLY A 87 6.67 1.18 7.75
N ASN A 88 5.72 0.23 7.71
CA ASN A 88 5.25 -0.36 6.46
C ASN A 88 3.86 0.18 6.12
N TRP A 89 3.57 0.34 4.84
CA TRP A 89 2.35 0.96 4.34
C TRP A 89 1.67 0.05 3.32
N MET A 90 0.35 0.22 3.19
CA MET A 90 -0.44 -0.42 2.16
C MET A 90 -1.14 0.66 1.35
N PHE A 91 -0.80 0.74 0.07
CA PHE A 91 -1.48 1.58 -0.91
C PHE A 91 -2.69 0.86 -1.49
N TYR A 92 -3.69 1.64 -1.86
CA TYR A 92 -4.94 1.20 -2.48
C TYR A 92 -5.23 2.04 -3.71
N GLU A 93 -5.57 1.38 -4.81
CA GLU A 93 -5.91 2.03 -6.08
C GLU A 93 -7.14 2.96 -5.95
N GLU A 94 -8.09 2.61 -5.09
CA GLU A 94 -9.33 3.36 -4.88
C GLU A 94 -9.40 4.00 -3.48
N PRO A 95 -10.26 5.02 -3.30
CA PRO A 95 -10.59 5.54 -1.98
C PRO A 95 -11.19 4.49 -1.05
N ASN A 96 -11.17 4.76 0.26
CA ASN A 96 -11.73 3.93 1.32
C ASN A 96 -11.15 2.50 1.37
N TYR A 97 -9.86 2.38 1.08
CA TYR A 97 -9.08 1.14 1.15
C TYR A 97 -9.60 0.03 0.24
N ARG A 98 -9.95 0.39 -1.00
CA ARG A 98 -10.52 -0.52 -2.01
C ARG A 98 -9.62 -0.69 -3.24
N GLY A 99 -9.99 -1.64 -4.09
CA GLY A 99 -9.27 -1.95 -5.32
C GLY A 99 -7.96 -2.71 -5.05
N ARG A 100 -7.04 -2.61 -6.02
CA ARG A 100 -5.73 -3.28 -5.91
C ARG A 100 -4.91 -2.69 -4.77
N GLN A 101 -4.17 -3.58 -4.09
CA GLN A 101 -3.36 -3.23 -2.93
C GLN A 101 -1.88 -3.39 -3.23
N TYR A 102 -1.05 -2.51 -2.68
CA TYR A 102 0.40 -2.54 -2.89
C TYR A 102 1.12 -2.37 -1.55
N TYR A 103 1.94 -3.35 -1.19
CA TYR A 103 2.70 -3.33 0.05
C TYR A 103 4.02 -2.57 -0.12
N LEU A 104 4.18 -1.49 0.65
CA LEU A 104 5.37 -0.67 0.65
C LEU A 104 6.13 -0.85 1.97
N ARG A 105 7.43 -1.12 1.85
CA ARG A 105 8.39 -1.19 2.95
C ARG A 105 9.20 0.10 2.99
N PRO A 106 9.95 0.38 4.07
CA PRO A 106 10.92 1.46 4.07
C PRO A 106 11.83 1.41 2.83
N GLY A 107 11.96 2.54 2.15
CA GLY A 107 12.69 2.64 0.89
C GLY A 107 12.18 3.72 -0.06
N GLU A 108 12.95 3.90 -1.13
CA GLU A 108 12.70 4.85 -2.21
C GLU A 108 11.96 4.18 -3.37
N TYR A 109 10.87 4.81 -3.82
CA TYR A 109 10.09 4.36 -4.97
C TYR A 109 9.94 5.51 -5.97
N ARG A 110 10.77 5.51 -7.01
CA ARG A 110 10.91 6.63 -7.96
C ARG A 110 9.79 6.68 -8.98
N ARG A 111 9.08 5.57 -9.19
CA ARG A 111 7.94 5.46 -10.10
C ARG A 111 6.93 4.46 -9.58
N TYR A 112 5.69 4.55 -10.05
CA TYR A 112 4.60 3.67 -9.58
C TYR A 112 4.80 2.18 -9.86
N SER A 113 5.59 1.84 -10.87
CA SER A 113 5.96 0.44 -11.14
C SER A 113 6.91 -0.13 -10.11
N ASP A 114 7.60 0.69 -9.29
CA ASP A 114 8.52 0.20 -8.26
C ASP A 114 7.77 -0.46 -7.07
N TRP A 115 6.52 -0.05 -6.79
CA TRP A 115 5.62 -0.76 -5.85
C TRP A 115 4.71 -1.78 -6.54
N GLY A 116 4.93 -2.04 -7.83
CA GLY A 116 4.23 -3.06 -8.61
C GLY A 116 2.89 -2.64 -9.21
N ALA A 117 2.55 -1.35 -9.20
CA ALA A 117 1.34 -0.85 -9.85
C ALA A 117 1.52 -0.70 -11.38
N SER A 118 0.42 -0.86 -12.12
CA SER A 118 0.37 -0.59 -13.57
C SER A 118 -0.05 0.83 -13.90
N SER A 119 -0.48 1.61 -12.91
CA SER A 119 -0.88 3.02 -13.04
C SER A 119 -0.45 3.80 -11.79
N ALA A 120 -0.41 5.12 -11.88
CA ALA A 120 -0.07 6.01 -10.77
C ALA A 120 -1.25 6.26 -9.80
N ARG A 121 -2.43 5.70 -10.08
CA ARG A 121 -3.64 6.01 -9.32
C ARG A 121 -3.59 5.38 -7.94
N ILE A 122 -3.61 6.21 -6.89
CA ILE A 122 -3.63 5.78 -5.49
C ILE A 122 -4.69 6.59 -4.75
N GLY A 123 -5.86 5.99 -4.53
CA GLY A 123 -6.99 6.66 -3.90
C GLY A 123 -6.97 6.64 -2.37
N SER A 124 -6.23 5.72 -1.75
CA SER A 124 -6.06 5.69 -0.30
C SER A 124 -4.83 4.90 0.13
N PHE A 125 -4.43 5.04 1.40
CA PHE A 125 -3.36 4.24 2.00
C PHE A 125 -3.52 4.12 3.51
N ARG A 126 -2.99 3.03 4.08
CA ARG A 126 -2.98 2.81 5.53
C ARG A 126 -1.68 2.21 6.02
N ARG A 127 -1.40 2.42 7.30
CA ARG A 127 -0.31 1.80 8.03
C ARG A 127 -0.55 0.30 8.14
N VAL A 128 0.50 -0.47 7.93
CA VAL A 128 0.49 -1.92 8.12
C VAL A 128 0.89 -2.19 9.55
N HIS A 129 -0.04 -2.70 10.33
CA HIS A 129 0.16 -3.09 11.71
C HIS A 129 0.59 -4.56 11.77
N HIS A 130 1.27 -4.90 12.86
CA HIS A 130 1.61 -6.28 13.16
C HIS A 130 0.35 -7.09 13.51
N LEU A 131 0.31 -8.34 13.05
CA LEU A 131 -0.70 -9.33 13.44
C LEU A 131 -0.33 -9.92 14.80
N VAL A 132 -0.76 -9.30 15.91
CA VAL A 132 -0.69 -9.92 17.26
C VAL A 132 -2.04 -10.50 17.65
#